data_AF-A0A4U0ZYQ6-F1
#
_entry.id   AF-A0A4U0ZYQ6-F1
#
_cell.length_a   1.000
_cell.length_b   1.000
_cell.length_c   1.000
_cell.angle_alpha   90.00
_cell.angle_beta   90.00
_cell.angle_gamma   90.00
#
_symmetry.space_group_name_H-M   'P 1'
#
loop_
_entity.id
_entity.type
_entity.pdbx_description
1 polymer ?
#
loop_
_entity_poly.entity_id
_entity_poly.type
_entity_poly.pdbx_seq_one_letter_code
_entity_poly.pdbx_strand_id
1 'polypeptide(L)'
;MGKSSDDTVIAAGSTLSLMTQEMITPLDKPISINRAVQVYKKYMLQVGYLEKTDLPDFVRSLKEEMAAREEELKYEITNAKELIKEAKAEVKSLTKQLSRCKDDDDREYVQEELDAAMDELSQEVSGCEKLIEELAFFKKDKRTFLLNFINSEIHGDEWQELKAGEER
;
A
#
# COMPACT_ATOMS: atom_id res chain seq x y z
N MET A 1 -26.23 -8.60 29.07
CA MET A 1 -24.96 -8.52 29.82
C MET A 1 -24.34 -9.91 29.87
N GLY A 2 -23.11 -10.08 29.40
CA GLY A 2 -22.30 -11.27 29.70
C GLY A 2 -21.58 -11.89 28.49
N LYS A 3 -20.25 -11.99 28.63
CA LYS A 3 -19.21 -12.63 27.79
C LYS A 3 -18.48 -11.64 26.89
N SER A 4 -17.65 -10.77 27.47
CA SER A 4 -16.25 -11.03 27.89
C SER A 4 -15.39 -11.26 26.66
N SER A 5 -14.88 -10.15 26.15
CA SER A 5 -13.83 -10.09 25.14
C SER A 5 -12.62 -10.83 25.67
N ASP A 6 -12.14 -11.82 24.91
CA ASP A 6 -10.89 -12.51 25.18
C ASP A 6 -9.73 -11.50 25.07
N ASP A 7 -9.22 -11.10 26.22
CA ASP A 7 -7.88 -10.56 26.34
C ASP A 7 -6.90 -11.69 26.00
N THR A 8 -6.33 -11.62 24.79
CA THR A 8 -5.11 -12.37 24.48
C THR A 8 -4.00 -11.82 25.37
N VAL A 9 -3.84 -12.41 26.57
CA VAL A 9 -2.77 -12.10 27.50
C VAL A 9 -1.46 -12.63 26.92
N ILE A 10 -0.77 -11.80 26.12
CA ILE A 10 0.61 -12.04 25.76
C ILE A 10 1.46 -11.81 27.01
N ALA A 11 2.11 -12.87 27.49
CA ALA A 11 2.97 -12.83 28.66
C ALA A 11 4.01 -11.70 28.54
N ALA A 12 4.00 -10.79 29.52
CA ALA A 12 4.99 -9.74 29.67
C ALA A 12 6.40 -10.35 29.76
N GLY A 13 7.22 -10.16 28.72
CA GLY A 13 8.65 -10.44 28.76
C GLY A 13 9.25 -11.21 27.58
N SER A 14 8.46 -11.73 26.65
CA SER A 14 8.95 -12.32 25.40
C SER A 14 8.53 -11.44 24.21
N THR A 15 9.43 -10.57 23.77
CA THR A 15 9.28 -9.86 22.49
C THR A 15 9.22 -10.90 21.37
N LEU A 16 8.04 -11.08 20.78
CA LEU A 16 7.90 -11.91 19.59
C LEU A 16 8.85 -11.38 18.51
N SER A 17 9.45 -12.28 17.72
CA SER A 17 10.41 -11.85 16.70
C SER A 17 9.69 -11.18 15.52
N LEU A 18 10.35 -10.19 14.92
CA LEU A 18 9.90 -9.59 13.65
C LEU A 18 10.04 -10.61 12.52
N MET A 19 9.03 -10.66 11.65
CA MET A 19 9.13 -11.42 10.42
C MET A 19 10.01 -10.66 9.42
N THR A 20 11.05 -11.32 8.93
CA THR A 20 11.94 -10.77 7.90
C THR A 20 11.70 -11.40 6.54
N GLN A 21 12.20 -10.75 5.49
CA GLN A 21 12.01 -11.20 4.11
C GLN A 21 12.61 -12.58 3.87
N GLU A 22 13.76 -12.87 4.50
CA GLU A 22 14.54 -14.10 4.44
C GLU A 22 13.75 -15.31 4.95
N MET A 23 12.77 -15.08 5.83
CA MET A 23 11.91 -16.13 6.38
C MET A 23 10.87 -16.62 5.36
N ILE A 24 10.63 -15.86 4.29
CA ILE A 24 9.64 -16.17 3.24
C ILE A 24 10.33 -16.88 2.06
N THR A 25 10.38 -18.21 2.15
CA THR A 25 11.00 -19.06 1.13
C THR A 25 10.02 -19.51 0.03
N PRO A 26 10.48 -19.64 -1.23
CA PRO A 26 11.82 -19.29 -1.73
C PRO A 26 11.98 -17.77 -1.95
N LEU A 27 13.20 -17.22 -1.83
CA LEU A 27 13.44 -15.77 -1.94
C LEU A 27 13.43 -15.22 -3.37
N ASP A 28 13.84 -16.06 -4.32
CA ASP A 28 14.04 -15.73 -5.73
C ASP A 28 12.77 -15.85 -6.57
N LYS A 29 11.65 -16.29 -5.97
CA LYS A 29 10.39 -16.49 -6.70
C LYS A 29 9.25 -15.72 -6.06
N PRO A 30 8.33 -15.18 -6.88
CA PRO A 30 7.12 -14.57 -6.34
C PRO A 30 6.29 -15.58 -5.55
N ILE A 31 5.67 -15.12 -4.46
CA ILE A 31 4.73 -15.96 -3.71
C ILE A 31 3.28 -15.66 -4.08
N SER A 32 2.50 -16.73 -4.30
CA SER A 32 1.06 -16.65 -4.50
C SER A 32 0.32 -16.50 -3.17
N ILE A 33 -0.98 -16.18 -3.23
CA ILE A 33 -1.85 -16.12 -2.04
C ILE A 33 -1.83 -17.45 -1.26
N ASN A 34 -1.90 -18.59 -1.96
CA ASN A 34 -1.86 -19.90 -1.31
C ASN A 34 -0.55 -20.12 -0.55
N ARG A 35 0.58 -19.68 -1.12
CA ARG A 35 1.87 -19.77 -0.44
C ARG A 35 1.94 -18.80 0.74
N ALA A 36 1.43 -17.57 0.58
CA ALA A 36 1.38 -16.58 1.64
C ALA A 36 0.59 -17.10 2.86
N VAL A 37 -0.57 -17.73 2.63
CA VAL A 37 -1.38 -18.36 3.69
C VAL A 37 -0.61 -19.48 4.40
N GLN A 38 0.17 -20.30 3.67
CA GLN A 38 0.98 -21.35 4.30
C GLN A 38 2.08 -20.75 5.18
N VAL A 39 2.75 -19.70 4.70
CA VAL A 39 3.80 -19.00 5.43
C VAL A 39 3.22 -18.33 6.68
N TYR A 40 2.09 -17.63 6.54
CA TYR A 40 1.35 -17.01 7.65
C TYR A 40 1.05 -18.02 8.76
N LYS A 41 0.37 -19.12 8.43
CA LYS A 41 0.02 -20.18 9.40
C LYS A 41 1.25 -20.73 10.10
N LYS A 42 2.31 -21.00 9.34
CA LYS A 42 3.55 -21.55 9.89
C LYS A 42 4.19 -20.56 10.86
N TYR A 43 4.28 -19.29 10.48
CA TYR A 43 4.90 -18.25 11.28
C TYR A 43 4.13 -17.99 12.57
N MET A 44 2.83 -17.73 12.48
CA MET A 44 1.98 -17.43 13.64
C MET A 44 1.98 -18.54 14.69
N LEU A 45 1.99 -19.81 14.25
CA LEU A 45 2.14 -20.95 15.16
C LEU A 45 3.56 -21.04 15.76
N GLN A 46 4.59 -20.77 14.95
CA GLN A 46 5.99 -20.90 15.37
C GLN A 46 6.37 -19.88 16.44
N VAL A 47 5.88 -18.64 16.31
CA VAL A 47 6.11 -17.60 17.32
C VAL A 47 5.15 -17.71 18.51
N GLY A 48 4.14 -18.60 18.42
CA GLY A 48 3.14 -18.79 19.48
C GLY A 48 2.12 -17.66 19.57
N TYR A 49 1.94 -16.88 18.50
CA TYR A 49 0.96 -15.79 18.46
C TYR A 49 -0.47 -16.31 18.32
N LEU A 50 -0.67 -17.39 17.54
CA LEU A 50 -1.97 -18.04 17.36
C LEU A 50 -1.93 -19.50 17.78
N GLU A 51 -3.05 -20.00 18.30
CA GLU A 51 -3.28 -21.44 18.42
C GLU A 51 -3.88 -22.02 17.13
N LYS A 52 -3.82 -23.36 16.99
CA LYS A 52 -4.35 -24.04 15.80
C LYS A 52 -5.86 -23.82 15.60
N THR A 53 -6.58 -23.59 16.69
CA THR A 53 -8.02 -23.33 16.70
C THR A 53 -8.39 -22.00 16.08
N ASP A 54 -7.50 -21.00 16.20
CA ASP A 54 -7.79 -19.62 15.80
C ASP A 54 -7.38 -19.36 14.34
N LEU A 55 -6.45 -20.17 13.83
CA LEU A 55 -5.94 -20.06 12.45
C LEU A 55 -7.01 -19.90 11.36
N PRO A 56 -8.16 -20.61 11.37
CA PRO A 56 -9.15 -20.46 10.31
C PRO A 56 -9.69 -19.04 10.17
N ASP A 57 -9.98 -18.37 11.30
CA ASP A 57 -10.54 -17.02 11.30
C ASP A 57 -9.50 -15.97 10.90
N PHE A 58 -8.28 -16.06 11.42
CA PHE A 58 -7.19 -15.17 11.04
C PHE A 58 -6.77 -15.34 9.57
N VAL A 59 -6.82 -16.58 9.05
CA VAL A 59 -6.54 -16.83 7.62
C VAL A 59 -7.67 -16.30 6.73
N ARG A 60 -8.92 -16.27 7.22
CA ARG A 60 -10.00 -15.60 6.52
C ARG A 60 -9.72 -14.10 6.46
N SER A 61 -9.39 -13.48 7.60
CA SER A 61 -9.01 -12.05 7.67
C SER A 61 -7.84 -11.71 6.73
N LEU A 62 -6.73 -12.46 6.75
CA LEU A 62 -5.61 -12.25 5.82
C LEU A 62 -6.04 -12.22 4.35
N LYS A 63 -6.96 -13.11 3.96
CA LYS A 63 -7.44 -13.18 2.57
C LYS A 63 -8.36 -12.01 2.23
N GLU A 64 -9.21 -11.62 3.17
CA GLU A 64 -10.09 -10.46 3.03
C GLU A 64 -9.25 -9.18 2.88
N GLU A 65 -8.22 -9.00 3.70
CA GLU A 65 -7.29 -7.88 3.64
C GLU A 65 -6.48 -7.86 2.34
N MET A 66 -6.01 -9.02 1.85
CA MET A 66 -5.39 -9.09 0.52
C MET A 66 -6.34 -8.70 -0.61
N ALA A 67 -7.61 -9.08 -0.52
CA ALA A 67 -8.61 -8.72 -1.52
C ALA A 67 -8.97 -7.24 -1.43
N ALA A 68 -9.12 -6.70 -0.21
CA ALA A 68 -9.37 -5.29 0.05
C ALA A 68 -8.24 -4.42 -0.50
N ARG A 69 -6.97 -4.77 -0.24
CA ARG A 69 -5.82 -4.03 -0.78
C ARG A 69 -5.76 -4.06 -2.31
N GLU A 70 -6.13 -5.17 -2.95
CA GLU A 70 -6.21 -5.21 -4.42
C GLU A 70 -7.26 -4.24 -4.96
N GLU A 71 -8.42 -4.18 -4.30
CA GLU A 71 -9.54 -3.34 -4.72
C GLU A 71 -9.27 -1.86 -4.47
N GLU A 72 -8.69 -1.54 -3.32
CA GLU A 72 -8.22 -0.20 -2.98
C GLU A 72 -7.25 0.33 -4.05
N LEU A 73 -6.21 -0.42 -4.41
CA LEU A 73 -5.26 -0.03 -5.46
C LEU A 73 -5.95 0.20 -6.81
N LYS A 74 -6.93 -0.63 -7.19
CA LYS A 74 -7.69 -0.42 -8.43
C LYS A 74 -8.52 0.86 -8.38
N TYR A 75 -9.13 1.12 -7.23
CA TYR A 75 -9.91 2.33 -6.98
C TYR A 75 -9.03 3.58 -7.04
N GLU A 76 -7.89 3.58 -6.34
CA GLU A 76 -6.90 4.66 -6.37
C GLU A 76 -6.41 4.95 -7.79
N ILE A 77 -6.06 3.92 -8.57
CA ILE A 77 -5.67 4.08 -9.99
C ILE A 77 -6.81 4.71 -10.81
N THR A 78 -8.05 4.32 -10.54
CA THR A 78 -9.22 4.86 -11.27
C THR A 78 -9.41 6.35 -10.94
N ASN A 79 -9.33 6.72 -9.67
CA ASN A 79 -9.39 8.11 -9.23
C ASN A 79 -8.24 8.95 -9.82
N ALA A 80 -7.00 8.46 -9.76
CA ALA A 80 -5.84 9.14 -10.32
C ALA A 80 -5.99 9.37 -11.84
N LYS A 81 -6.61 8.43 -12.56
CA LYS A 81 -6.91 8.62 -14.00
C LYS A 81 -7.93 9.71 -14.27
N GLU A 82 -8.92 9.89 -13.40
CA GLU A 82 -9.87 11.00 -13.52
C GLU A 82 -9.18 12.34 -13.21
N LEU A 83 -8.32 12.43 -12.18
CA LEU A 83 -7.52 13.62 -11.90
C LEU A 83 -6.61 14.01 -13.09
N ILE A 84 -5.91 13.04 -13.67
CA ILE A 84 -5.11 13.26 -14.90
C ILE A 84 -5.96 13.80 -16.04
N LYS A 85 -7.21 13.35 -16.17
CA LYS A 85 -8.12 13.79 -17.23
C LYS A 85 -8.60 15.22 -16.97
N GLU A 86 -8.86 15.61 -15.73
CA GLU A 86 -9.20 16.97 -15.32
C GLU A 86 -8.01 17.92 -15.57
N ALA A 87 -6.81 17.58 -15.10
CA ALA A 87 -5.59 18.35 -15.34
C ALA A 87 -5.28 18.51 -16.85
N LYS A 88 -5.47 17.46 -17.66
CA LYS A 88 -5.36 17.56 -19.13
C LYS A 88 -6.37 18.53 -19.75
N ALA A 89 -7.59 18.57 -19.21
CA ALA A 89 -8.61 19.49 -19.70
C ALA A 89 -8.24 20.94 -19.38
N GLU A 90 -7.69 21.19 -18.20
CA GLU A 90 -7.17 22.49 -17.77
C GLU A 90 -6.00 22.97 -18.63
N VAL A 91 -4.95 22.15 -18.79
CA VAL A 91 -3.82 22.44 -19.68
C VAL A 91 -4.30 22.80 -21.09
N LYS A 92 -5.27 22.05 -21.62
CA LYS A 92 -5.86 22.33 -22.94
C LYS A 92 -6.63 23.66 -22.97
N SER A 93 -7.32 24.00 -21.88
CA SER A 93 -8.04 25.28 -21.73
C SER A 93 -7.05 26.45 -21.72
N LEU A 94 -6.03 26.39 -20.87
CA LEU A 94 -4.99 27.42 -20.74
C LEU A 94 -4.19 27.59 -22.03
N THR A 95 -3.81 26.49 -22.69
CA THR A 95 -3.16 26.54 -24.02
C THR A 95 -4.02 27.30 -25.04
N LYS A 96 -5.34 27.07 -25.02
CA LYS A 96 -6.28 27.75 -25.92
C LYS A 96 -6.44 29.23 -25.55
N GLN A 97 -6.47 29.56 -24.27
CA GLN A 97 -6.50 30.94 -23.80
C GLN A 97 -5.24 31.70 -24.22
N LEU A 98 -4.06 31.11 -24.00
CA LEU A 98 -2.77 31.66 -24.40
C LEU A 98 -2.71 31.97 -25.90
N SER A 99 -3.25 31.09 -26.74
CA SER A 99 -3.31 31.29 -28.20
C SER A 99 -4.21 32.46 -28.63
N ARG A 100 -5.09 32.94 -27.75
CA ARG A 100 -6.06 34.00 -27.99
C ARG A 100 -5.69 35.31 -27.29
N CYS A 101 -4.80 35.28 -26.30
CA CYS A 101 -4.26 36.47 -25.67
C CYS A 101 -3.48 37.30 -26.69
N LYS A 102 -3.76 38.60 -26.71
CA LYS A 102 -3.11 39.59 -27.58
C LYS A 102 -2.32 40.62 -26.79
N ASP A 103 -2.63 40.73 -25.51
CA ASP A 103 -1.96 41.58 -24.55
C ASP A 103 -0.80 40.79 -23.92
N ASP A 104 0.35 41.44 -23.77
CA ASP A 104 1.58 40.78 -23.32
C ASP A 104 1.52 40.43 -21.83
N ASP A 105 0.90 41.28 -21.00
CA ASP A 105 0.76 41.04 -19.56
C ASP A 105 -0.22 39.88 -19.31
N ASP A 106 -1.37 39.86 -20.00
CA ASP A 106 -2.33 38.74 -19.93
C ASP A 106 -1.71 37.43 -20.45
N ARG A 107 -0.81 37.51 -21.44
CA ARG A 107 -0.14 36.35 -22.01
C ARG A 107 0.88 35.77 -21.03
N GLU A 108 1.65 36.61 -20.35
CA GLU A 108 2.59 36.20 -19.30
C GLU A 108 1.85 35.50 -18.15
N TYR A 109 0.76 36.09 -17.66
CA TYR A 109 -0.07 35.49 -16.62
C TYR A 109 -0.60 34.10 -17.01
N VAL A 110 -1.18 33.97 -18.22
CA VAL A 110 -1.71 32.67 -18.69
C VAL A 110 -0.59 31.65 -18.92
N GLN A 111 0.62 32.09 -19.24
CA GLN A 111 1.77 31.20 -19.38
C GLN A 111 2.21 30.63 -18.03
N GLU A 112 2.26 31.45 -16.98
CA GLU A 112 2.57 30.99 -15.62
C GLU A 112 1.56 29.96 -15.12
N GLU A 113 0.27 30.21 -15.32
CA GLU A 113 -0.80 29.26 -14.98
C GLU A 113 -0.70 27.96 -15.78
N LEU A 114 -0.34 28.05 -17.07
CA LEU A 114 -0.13 26.86 -17.92
C LEU A 114 1.04 26.01 -17.42
N ASP A 115 2.15 26.65 -17.04
CA ASP A 115 3.32 25.97 -16.52
C ASP A 115 3.00 25.25 -15.20
N ALA A 116 2.26 25.92 -14.29
CA ALA A 116 1.78 25.32 -13.06
C ALA A 116 0.86 24.10 -13.30
N ALA A 117 -0.11 24.22 -14.22
CA ALA A 117 -1.01 23.13 -14.58
C ALA A 117 -0.27 21.95 -15.24
N MET A 118 0.80 22.22 -16.00
CA MET A 118 1.66 21.17 -16.57
C MET A 118 2.46 20.43 -15.49
N ASP A 119 2.95 21.16 -14.48
CA ASP A 119 3.64 20.55 -13.33
C ASP A 119 2.70 19.68 -12.50
N GLU A 120 1.48 20.14 -12.23
CA GLU A 120 0.45 19.35 -11.55
C GLU A 120 0.11 18.07 -12.35
N LEU A 121 -0.13 18.20 -13.66
CA LEU A 121 -0.36 17.05 -14.53
C LEU A 121 0.78 16.03 -14.47
N SER A 122 2.03 16.50 -14.45
CA SER A 122 3.22 15.64 -14.34
C SER A 122 3.24 14.88 -13.01
N GLN A 123 2.91 15.55 -11.90
CA GLN A 123 2.81 14.92 -10.58
C GLN A 123 1.72 13.86 -10.54
N GLU A 124 0.53 14.15 -11.07
CA GLU A 124 -0.59 13.20 -11.13
C GLU A 124 -0.26 11.97 -11.99
N VAL A 125 0.40 12.17 -13.14
CA VAL A 125 0.87 11.07 -13.99
C VAL A 125 1.87 10.19 -13.24
N SER A 126 2.88 10.80 -12.59
CA SER A 126 3.88 10.05 -11.83
C SER A 126 3.25 9.28 -10.65
N GLY A 127 2.28 9.89 -9.96
CA GLY A 127 1.53 9.23 -8.88
C GLY A 127 0.74 8.02 -9.39
N CYS A 128 0.04 8.16 -10.50
CA CYS A 128 -0.71 7.05 -11.13
C CYS A 128 0.21 5.90 -11.58
N GLU A 129 1.38 6.21 -12.14
CA GLU A 129 2.36 5.20 -12.54
C GLU A 129 2.86 4.38 -11.35
N LYS A 130 3.16 5.03 -10.23
CA LYS A 130 3.56 4.34 -8.99
C LYS A 130 2.47 3.39 -8.49
N LEU A 131 1.20 3.81 -8.51
CA LEU A 131 0.08 2.94 -8.12
C LEU A 131 -0.07 1.73 -9.05
N ILE A 132 0.12 1.91 -10.35
CA ILE A 132 0.10 0.82 -11.33
C ILE A 132 1.24 -0.17 -11.07
N GLU A 133 2.44 0.33 -10.82
CA GLU A 133 3.61 -0.49 -10.46
C GLU A 133 3.37 -1.26 -9.16
N GLU A 134 2.81 -0.59 -8.14
CA GLU A 134 2.48 -1.22 -6.86
C GLU A 134 1.44 -2.33 -7.03
N LEU A 135 0.36 -2.10 -7.77
CA LEU A 135 -0.63 -3.13 -8.07
C LEU A 135 -0.01 -4.30 -8.84
N ALA A 136 0.84 -4.02 -9.83
CA ALA A 136 1.53 -5.05 -10.60
C ALA A 136 2.45 -5.88 -9.70
N PHE A 137 3.21 -5.23 -8.83
CA PHE A 137 4.08 -5.88 -7.86
C PHE A 137 3.26 -6.73 -6.88
N PHE A 138 2.21 -6.16 -6.28
CA PHE A 138 1.32 -6.85 -5.35
C PHE A 138 0.68 -8.08 -5.99
N LYS A 139 0.19 -7.98 -7.24
CA LYS A 139 -0.41 -9.14 -7.95
C LYS A 139 0.61 -10.23 -8.25
N LYS A 140 1.86 -9.84 -8.55
CA LYS A 140 2.95 -10.77 -8.85
C LYS A 140 3.45 -11.47 -7.58
N ASP A 141 3.69 -10.73 -6.51
CA ASP A 141 4.34 -11.22 -5.30
C ASP A 141 3.66 -10.69 -4.02
N LYS A 142 3.13 -11.60 -3.19
CA LYS A 142 2.49 -11.26 -1.92
C LYS A 142 3.48 -11.08 -0.77
N ARG A 143 4.80 -11.22 -1.00
CA ARG A 143 5.82 -11.20 0.06
C ARG A 143 5.77 -9.94 0.91
N THR A 144 5.83 -8.76 0.27
CA THR A 144 5.85 -7.47 0.98
C THR A 144 4.58 -7.24 1.79
N PHE A 145 3.41 -7.51 1.18
CA PHE A 145 2.14 -7.41 1.89
C PHE A 145 2.11 -8.33 3.12
N LEU A 146 2.50 -9.61 2.94
CA LEU A 146 2.47 -10.59 4.01
C LEU A 146 3.36 -10.19 5.19
N LEU A 147 4.56 -9.68 4.90
CA LEU A 147 5.50 -9.22 5.90
C LEU A 147 4.92 -8.04 6.69
N ASN A 148 4.37 -7.05 5.98
CA ASN A 148 3.73 -5.89 6.61
C ASN A 148 2.55 -6.30 7.47
N PHE A 149 1.69 -7.17 6.94
CA PHE A 149 0.50 -7.65 7.63
C PHE A 149 0.85 -8.38 8.93
N ILE A 150 1.76 -9.36 8.87
CA ILE A 150 2.16 -10.14 10.05
C ILE A 150 2.80 -9.24 11.12
N ASN A 151 3.70 -8.35 10.71
CA ASN A 151 4.38 -7.50 11.69
C ASN A 151 3.43 -6.47 12.29
N SER A 152 2.51 -5.89 11.51
CA SER A 152 1.47 -5.00 12.05
C SER A 152 0.52 -5.73 12.99
N GLU A 153 0.14 -6.99 12.70
CA GLU A 153 -0.69 -7.78 13.62
C GLU A 153 0.00 -8.07 14.95
N ILE A 154 1.30 -8.42 14.92
CA ILE A 154 2.02 -8.84 16.14
C ILE A 154 2.54 -7.65 16.94
N HIS A 155 2.99 -6.59 16.27
CA HIS A 155 3.75 -5.50 16.88
C HIS A 155 3.06 -4.13 16.80
N GLY A 156 1.92 -4.04 16.11
CA GLY A 156 1.26 -2.77 15.82
C GLY A 156 1.94 -2.00 14.69
N ASP A 157 1.34 -0.89 14.27
CA ASP A 157 1.76 -0.15 13.06
C ASP A 157 3.14 0.53 13.18
N GLU A 158 3.65 0.70 14.40
CA GLU A 158 4.94 1.32 14.70
C GLU A 158 6.13 0.36 14.52
N TRP A 159 5.90 -0.90 14.11
CA TRP A 159 6.97 -1.90 13.97
C TRP A 159 8.07 -1.50 12.98
N GLN A 160 7.75 -0.59 12.04
CA GLN A 160 8.73 -0.01 11.12
C GLN A 160 9.82 0.79 11.85
N GLU A 161 9.53 1.36 13.02
CA GLU A 161 10.51 2.09 13.83
C GLU A 161 11.51 1.14 14.51
N LEU A 162 11.06 -0.07 14.90
CA LEU A 162 11.91 -1.11 15.45
C LEU A 162 12.96 -1.58 14.43
N LYS A 163 12.57 -1.65 13.15
CA LYS A 163 13.47 -1.99 12.05
C LYS A 163 14.61 -0.98 11.88
N ALA A 164 14.34 0.31 12.09
CA ALA A 164 15.35 1.37 11.99
C ALA A 164 16.34 1.41 13.17
N GLY A 165 15.95 0.81 14.30
CA GLY A 165 16.81 0.67 15.49
C GLY A 165 17.84 -0.45 15.39
N GLU A 166 17.55 -1.52 14.63
CA GLU A 166 18.45 -2.67 14.45
C GLU A 166 19.56 -2.43 13.40
N GLU A 167 19.44 -1.39 12.57
CA GLU A 167 20.43 -0.99 11.55
C GLU A 167 21.43 0.09 12.05
N ARG A 168 21.42 0.45 13.34
CA ARG A 168 22.39 1.36 13.99
C ARG A 168 23.39 0.61 14.86
#